data_AF-A0A9E3I4E4-F1
#
_entry.id   AF-A0A9E3I4E4-F1
#
_cell.length_a   1.000
_cell.length_b   1.000
_cell.length_c   1.000
_cell.angle_alpha   90.00
_cell.angle_beta   90.00
_cell.angle_gamma   90.00
#
_symmetry.space_group_name_H-M   'P 1'
#
loop_
_entity.id
_entity.type
_entity.pdbx_description
1 polymer ?
#
loop_
_entity_poly.entity_id
_entity_poly.type
_entity_poly.pdbx_seq_one_letter_code
_entity_poly.pdbx_strand_id
1 'polypeptide(L)'
;MDRCPRYYESLSLLGSVGITTALQPSEEKRLLRKWKKSEHWPKVKEDESSIWNNESLHNFCPEVAFDVFGLFASELHRYADDIDIDVAHKQLSKQGALASDWRWQWSNITPLHYSECRLYSLLGSIGSGKTQETGAKEIFEAKPGVAGFTVNIKEIAKRIWRRVCSRRKG
;
A
#
# COMPACT_ATOMS: atom_id res chain seq x y z
N MET A 1 -4.86 5.02 2.03
CA MET A 1 -4.07 6.21 1.61
C MET A 1 -2.73 6.34 2.36
N ASP A 2 -2.69 6.40 3.69
CA ASP A 2 -1.42 6.56 4.44
C ASP A 2 -0.51 5.33 4.49
N ARG A 3 -1.02 4.15 4.12
CA ARG A 3 -0.28 2.88 4.19
C ARG A 3 0.40 2.49 2.88
N CYS A 4 -0.11 2.93 1.73
CA CYS A 4 0.39 2.51 0.42
C CYS A 4 0.49 3.71 -0.54
N PRO A 5 1.63 3.93 -1.22
CA PRO A 5 1.78 5.02 -2.19
C PRO A 5 0.88 4.83 -3.40
N ARG A 6 0.76 3.60 -3.92
CA ARG A 6 -0.11 3.29 -5.07
C ARG A 6 -1.59 3.51 -4.75
N TYR A 7 -2.05 3.16 -3.55
CA TYR A 7 -3.42 3.47 -3.14
C TYR A 7 -3.68 4.97 -3.20
N TYR A 8 -2.77 5.77 -2.65
CA TYR A 8 -2.87 7.22 -2.69
C TYR A 8 -2.87 7.75 -4.13
N GLU A 9 -1.92 7.32 -4.95
CA GLU A 9 -1.75 7.77 -6.33
C GLU A 9 -2.99 7.46 -7.19
N SER A 10 -3.46 6.21 -7.14
CA SER A 10 -4.68 5.77 -7.82
C SER A 10 -5.89 6.62 -7.43
N LEU A 11 -6.12 6.83 -6.13
CA LEU A 11 -7.26 7.62 -5.68
C LEU A 11 -7.16 9.10 -6.07
N SER A 12 -5.96 9.69 -5.93
CA SER A 12 -5.71 11.08 -6.32
C SER A 12 -5.98 11.30 -7.80
N LEU A 13 -5.54 10.35 -8.64
CA LEU A 13 -5.75 10.38 -10.08
C LEU A 13 -7.24 10.29 -10.44
N LEU A 14 -7.99 9.37 -9.82
CA LEU A 14 -9.45 9.27 -10.03
C LEU A 14 -10.20 10.53 -9.57
N GLY A 15 -9.73 11.16 -8.49
CA GLY A 15 -10.26 12.43 -8.02
C GLY A 15 -10.01 13.56 -9.02
N SER A 16 -8.85 13.57 -9.68
CA SER A 16 -8.48 14.59 -10.67
C SER A 16 -9.29 14.51 -11.96
N VAL A 17 -9.69 13.31 -12.38
CA VAL A 17 -10.53 13.09 -13.57
C VAL A 17 -12.02 13.11 -13.27
N GLY A 18 -12.41 13.33 -12.00
CA GLY A 18 -13.81 13.45 -11.58
C GLY A 18 -14.57 12.14 -11.44
N ILE A 19 -13.88 10.98 -11.41
CA ILE A 19 -14.51 9.67 -11.15
C ILE A 19 -14.84 9.53 -9.66
N THR A 20 -13.99 10.05 -8.79
CA THR A 20 -14.21 10.07 -7.33
C THR A 20 -14.12 11.48 -6.78
N THR A 21 -14.52 11.67 -5.52
CA THR A 21 -14.33 12.95 -4.85
C THR A 21 -12.84 13.25 -4.69
N ALA A 22 -12.42 14.43 -5.17
CA ALA A 22 -11.05 14.88 -5.02
C ALA A 22 -10.63 14.99 -3.55
N LEU A 23 -9.36 14.67 -3.28
CA LEU A 23 -8.75 14.85 -1.96
C LEU A 23 -8.69 16.33 -1.60
N GLN A 24 -8.76 16.64 -0.30
CA GLN A 24 -8.51 18.01 0.15
C GLN A 24 -7.08 18.42 -0.22
N PRO A 25 -6.85 19.64 -0.74
CA PRO A 25 -5.52 20.07 -1.21
C PRO A 25 -4.43 20.02 -0.14
N SER A 26 -4.78 20.20 1.13
CA SER A 26 -3.88 20.07 2.28
C SER A 26 -3.39 18.63 2.47
N GLU A 27 -4.31 17.67 2.41
CA GLU A 27 -4.04 16.24 2.57
C GLU A 27 -3.26 15.67 1.39
N GLU A 28 -3.61 16.06 0.16
CA GLU A 28 -2.86 15.67 -1.04
C GLU A 28 -1.40 16.14 -0.96
N LYS A 29 -1.16 17.41 -0.60
CA LYS A 29 0.20 17.93 -0.38
C LYS A 29 0.94 17.23 0.76
N ARG A 30 0.24 16.78 1.80
CA ARG A 30 0.83 16.01 2.91
C ARG A 30 1.28 14.63 2.43
N LEU A 31 0.39 13.89 1.77
CA LEU A 31 0.63 12.54 1.27
C LEU A 31 1.69 12.52 0.17
N LEU A 32 1.66 13.47 -0.76
CA LEU A 32 2.69 13.60 -1.80
C LEU A 32 4.08 13.80 -1.21
N ARG A 33 4.21 14.68 -0.20
CA ARG A 33 5.50 14.91 0.49
C ARG A 33 5.98 13.70 1.26
N LYS A 34 5.06 12.94 1.87
CA LYS A 34 5.38 11.69 2.57
C LYS A 34 5.93 10.66 1.60
N TRP A 35 5.20 10.39 0.51
CA TRP A 35 5.52 9.30 -0.38
C TRP A 35 6.68 9.59 -1.32
N LYS A 36 6.86 10.82 -1.81
CA LYS A 36 8.03 11.21 -2.63
C LYS A 36 9.39 10.94 -1.96
N LYS A 37 9.43 10.86 -0.63
CA LYS A 37 10.66 10.57 0.13
C LYS A 37 10.87 9.07 0.37
N SER A 38 9.86 8.25 0.12
CA SER A 38 9.90 6.82 0.38
C SER A 38 10.53 6.06 -0.77
N GLU A 39 11.19 4.94 -0.48
CA GLU A 39 11.74 4.05 -1.51
C GLU A 39 10.68 3.36 -2.37
N HIS A 40 9.44 3.31 -1.87
CA HIS A 40 8.30 2.70 -2.54
C HIS A 40 7.58 3.65 -3.50
N TRP A 41 8.06 4.88 -3.64
CA TRP A 41 7.57 5.77 -4.68
C TRP A 41 8.04 5.28 -6.06
N PRO A 42 7.19 5.33 -7.09
CA PRO A 42 7.60 5.01 -8.44
C PRO A 42 8.86 5.80 -8.84
N LYS A 43 9.87 5.08 -9.34
CA LYS A 43 11.12 5.68 -9.85
C LYS A 43 11.08 5.92 -11.35
N VAL A 44 10.21 5.17 -12.04
CA VAL A 44 10.00 5.21 -13.48
C VAL A 44 8.51 5.41 -13.73
N LYS A 45 8.17 6.06 -14.86
CA LYS A 45 6.78 6.41 -15.18
C LYS A 45 5.93 5.19 -15.48
N GLU A 46 6.55 4.11 -15.94
CA GLU A 46 5.93 2.84 -16.23
C GLU A 46 5.40 2.14 -14.98
N ASP A 47 5.85 2.52 -13.79
CA ASP A 47 5.35 2.01 -12.50
C ASP A 47 4.30 2.94 -11.86
N GLU A 48 4.15 4.16 -12.39
CA GLU A 48 3.18 5.17 -11.94
C GLU A 48 1.76 4.79 -12.39
N SER A 49 0.78 5.02 -11.53
CA SER A 49 -0.63 4.91 -11.89
C SER A 49 -0.96 6.00 -12.92
N SER A 50 -1.57 5.63 -14.03
CA SER A 50 -1.89 6.57 -15.10
C SER A 50 -3.26 6.32 -15.70
N ILE A 51 -3.81 7.36 -16.32
CA ILE A 51 -5.04 7.33 -17.08
C ILE A 51 -4.71 7.71 -18.51
N TRP A 52 -5.11 6.85 -19.44
CA TRP A 52 -4.99 7.10 -20.87
C TRP A 52 -6.36 7.46 -21.46
N ASN A 53 -6.39 8.47 -22.33
CA ASN A 53 -7.61 8.96 -22.98
C ASN A 53 -8.78 9.25 -22.01
N ASN A 54 -8.50 9.66 -20.76
CA ASN A 54 -9.48 9.89 -19.70
C ASN A 54 -10.35 8.68 -19.31
N GLU A 55 -10.00 7.48 -19.79
CA GLU A 55 -10.93 6.35 -19.77
C GLU A 55 -10.24 5.02 -19.42
N SER A 56 -9.00 4.80 -19.86
CA SER A 56 -8.26 3.57 -19.55
C SER A 56 -7.32 3.77 -18.37
N LEU A 57 -7.37 2.86 -17.41
CA LEU A 57 -6.61 2.91 -16.17
C LEU A 57 -5.43 1.93 -16.23
N HIS A 58 -4.24 2.38 -15.82
CA HIS A 58 -3.03 1.56 -15.83
C HIS A 58 -2.31 1.60 -14.47
N ASN A 59 -1.75 0.47 -14.05
CA ASN A 59 -1.00 0.29 -12.79
C ASN A 59 -1.76 0.70 -11.51
N PHE A 60 -3.08 0.58 -11.54
CA PHE A 60 -3.93 0.98 -10.44
C PHE A 60 -3.81 0.05 -9.23
N CYS A 61 -4.11 0.60 -8.05
CA CYS A 61 -4.24 -0.18 -6.83
C CYS A 61 -5.49 -1.08 -6.94
N PRO A 62 -5.35 -2.41 -6.78
CA PRO A 62 -6.49 -3.33 -6.92
C PRO A 62 -7.57 -3.11 -5.84
N GLU A 63 -7.19 -2.62 -4.65
CA GLU A 63 -8.15 -2.23 -3.61
C GLU A 63 -9.00 -1.03 -4.06
N VAL A 64 -8.38 -0.02 -4.66
CA VAL A 64 -9.09 1.17 -5.17
C VAL A 64 -9.96 0.80 -6.37
N ALA A 65 -9.45 -0.05 -7.27
CA ALA A 65 -10.23 -0.54 -8.40
C ALA A 65 -11.48 -1.32 -7.93
N PHE A 66 -11.34 -2.11 -6.87
CA PHE A 66 -12.47 -2.82 -6.27
C PHE A 66 -13.47 -1.88 -5.60
N ASP A 67 -12.99 -0.92 -4.81
CA ASP A 67 -13.85 0.04 -4.11
C ASP A 67 -14.68 0.91 -5.09
N VAL A 68 -14.11 1.26 -6.25
CA VAL A 68 -14.74 2.17 -7.23
C VAL A 68 -15.53 1.41 -8.31
N PHE A 69 -14.99 0.31 -8.83
CA PHE A 69 -15.56 -0.40 -9.98
C PHE A 69 -16.03 -1.81 -9.65
N GLY A 70 -15.81 -2.31 -8.43
CA GLY A 70 -16.17 -3.67 -8.02
C GLY A 70 -15.26 -4.76 -8.60
N LEU A 71 -14.11 -4.39 -9.17
CA LEU A 71 -13.21 -5.32 -9.87
C LEU A 71 -11.80 -5.27 -9.27
N PHE A 72 -11.25 -6.44 -8.94
CA PHE A 72 -9.85 -6.58 -8.59
C PHE A 72 -9.00 -6.59 -9.86
N ALA A 73 -8.53 -5.41 -10.25
CA ALA A 73 -7.73 -5.22 -11.46
C ALA A 73 -6.61 -4.20 -11.23
N SER A 74 -5.50 -4.40 -11.93
CA SER A 74 -4.44 -3.38 -12.05
C SER A 74 -4.61 -2.51 -13.29
N GLU A 75 -5.31 -3.02 -14.31
CA GLU A 75 -5.60 -2.27 -15.53
C GLU A 75 -7.04 -2.50 -15.96
N LEU A 76 -7.68 -1.42 -16.40
CA LEU A 76 -9.05 -1.39 -16.86
C LEU A 76 -9.08 -0.59 -18.16
N HIS A 77 -9.32 -1.26 -19.27
CA HIS A 77 -9.29 -0.64 -20.60
C HIS A 77 -10.70 -0.43 -21.11
N ARG A 78 -10.98 0.78 -21.58
CA ARG A 78 -12.27 1.10 -22.20
C ARG A 78 -12.27 0.67 -23.66
N TYR A 79 -13.44 0.65 -24.25
CA TYR A 79 -13.56 0.49 -25.69
C TYR A 79 -12.94 1.70 -26.40
N ALA A 80 -12.36 1.50 -27.59
CA ALA A 80 -11.64 2.57 -28.26
C ALA A 80 -12.59 3.63 -28.83
N ASP A 81 -13.76 3.20 -29.31
CA ASP A 81 -14.81 4.07 -29.83
C ASP A 81 -16.22 3.47 -29.65
N ASP A 82 -17.23 4.24 -30.08
CA ASP A 82 -18.63 3.84 -30.03
C ASP A 82 -18.94 2.62 -30.90
N ILE A 83 -18.18 2.38 -31.98
CA ILE A 83 -18.38 1.23 -32.87
C ILE A 83 -18.00 -0.05 -32.12
N ASP A 84 -16.86 -0.03 -31.43
CA ASP A 84 -16.40 -1.16 -30.61
C ASP A 84 -17.38 -1.47 -29.47
N ILE A 85 -17.93 -0.44 -28.82
CA ILE A 85 -18.97 -0.57 -27.79
C ILE A 85 -20.21 -1.25 -28.39
N ASP A 86 -20.70 -0.75 -29.51
CA ASP A 86 -21.90 -1.25 -30.18
C ASP A 86 -21.77 -2.73 -30.56
N VAL A 87 -20.62 -3.10 -31.12
CA VAL A 87 -20.33 -4.48 -31.51
C VAL A 87 -20.29 -5.39 -30.28
N ALA A 88 -19.59 -4.98 -29.22
CA ALA A 88 -19.50 -5.74 -27.99
C ALA A 88 -20.87 -5.90 -27.32
N HIS A 89 -21.65 -4.82 -27.20
CA HIS A 89 -22.97 -4.83 -26.56
C HIS A 89 -23.97 -5.69 -27.33
N LYS A 90 -23.95 -5.65 -28.67
CA LYS A 90 -24.76 -6.56 -29.52
C LYS A 90 -24.38 -8.01 -29.29
N GLN A 91 -23.10 -8.32 -29.16
CA GLN A 91 -22.63 -9.68 -28.90
C GLN A 91 -23.00 -10.16 -27.49
N LEU A 92 -22.80 -9.35 -26.47
CA LEU A 92 -23.18 -9.66 -25.08
C LEU A 92 -24.68 -9.87 -24.93
N SER A 93 -25.49 -9.05 -25.60
CA SER A 93 -26.95 -9.21 -25.65
C SER A 93 -27.34 -10.56 -26.27
N LYS A 94 -26.70 -10.96 -27.38
CA LYS A 94 -26.95 -12.26 -28.03
C LYS A 94 -26.52 -13.45 -27.16
N GLN A 95 -25.49 -13.28 -26.34
CA GLN A 95 -25.02 -14.29 -25.40
C GLN A 95 -25.89 -14.40 -24.14
N GLY A 96 -26.86 -13.50 -23.94
CA GLY A 96 -27.63 -13.43 -22.71
C GLY A 96 -26.78 -13.06 -21.50
N ALA A 97 -25.73 -12.25 -21.70
CA ALA A 97 -24.87 -11.80 -20.61
C ALA A 97 -25.67 -10.99 -19.59
N LEU A 98 -25.36 -11.18 -18.31
CA LEU A 98 -26.01 -10.46 -17.21
C LEU A 98 -25.66 -8.97 -17.29
N ALA A 99 -26.57 -8.09 -16.87
CA ALA A 99 -26.32 -6.64 -16.84
C ALA A 99 -25.14 -6.24 -15.92
N SER A 100 -24.78 -7.10 -14.95
CA SER A 100 -23.64 -6.91 -14.05
C SER A 100 -22.31 -7.38 -14.63
N ASP A 101 -22.29 -7.87 -15.87
CA ASP A 101 -21.05 -8.29 -16.52
C ASP A 101 -20.14 -7.08 -16.75
N TRP A 102 -18.90 -7.17 -16.30
CA TRP A 102 -17.93 -6.08 -16.46
C TRP A 102 -17.68 -5.73 -17.93
N ARG A 103 -17.91 -6.68 -18.85
CA ARG A 103 -17.75 -6.50 -20.30
C ARG A 103 -18.71 -5.46 -20.88
N TRP A 104 -19.76 -5.07 -20.17
CA TRP A 104 -20.59 -3.93 -20.58
C TRP A 104 -19.85 -2.60 -20.49
N GLN A 105 -18.84 -2.51 -19.62
CA GLN A 105 -18.12 -1.27 -19.34
C GLN A 105 -16.69 -1.29 -19.86
N TRP A 106 -16.04 -2.44 -19.88
CA TRP A 106 -14.61 -2.56 -20.18
C TRP A 106 -14.38 -3.52 -21.34
N SER A 107 -13.45 -3.15 -22.23
CA SER A 107 -13.02 -4.00 -23.34
C SER A 107 -12.05 -5.07 -22.86
N ASN A 108 -11.20 -4.72 -21.89
CA ASN A 108 -10.21 -5.61 -21.32
C ASN A 108 -9.93 -5.26 -19.86
N ILE A 109 -9.63 -6.29 -19.07
CA ILE A 109 -9.19 -6.15 -17.68
C ILE A 109 -7.92 -6.96 -17.48
N THR A 110 -6.96 -6.39 -16.74
CA THR A 110 -5.81 -7.14 -16.22
C THR A 110 -6.11 -7.43 -14.74
N PRO A 111 -6.60 -8.64 -14.41
CA PRO A 111 -7.00 -8.96 -13.05
C PRO A 111 -5.78 -9.00 -12.13
N LEU A 112 -5.93 -8.44 -10.93
CA LEU A 112 -4.91 -8.47 -9.90
C LEU A 112 -5.57 -8.42 -8.53
N HIS A 113 -5.38 -9.45 -7.71
CA HIS A 113 -5.86 -9.41 -6.33
C HIS A 113 -4.89 -8.62 -5.44
N TYR A 114 -5.38 -8.00 -4.36
CA TYR A 114 -4.54 -7.18 -3.48
C TYR A 114 -3.40 -7.99 -2.83
N SER A 115 -3.61 -9.27 -2.55
CA SER A 115 -2.57 -10.16 -2.00
C SER A 115 -1.43 -10.46 -2.98
N GLU A 116 -1.67 -10.26 -4.27
CA GLU A 116 -0.69 -10.47 -5.35
C GLU A 116 0.05 -9.17 -5.71
N CYS A 117 -0.40 -8.04 -5.16
CA CYS A 117 0.25 -6.76 -5.36
C CYS A 117 1.61 -6.73 -4.64
N ARG A 118 2.70 -6.60 -5.40
CA ARG A 118 4.07 -6.53 -4.86
C ARG A 118 4.24 -5.47 -3.76
N LEU A 119 3.57 -4.32 -3.88
CA LEU A 119 3.63 -3.25 -2.88
C LEU A 119 2.91 -3.64 -1.58
N TYR A 120 1.79 -4.36 -1.66
CA TYR A 120 1.05 -4.84 -0.49
C TYR A 120 1.92 -5.78 0.35
N SER A 121 2.59 -6.74 -0.29
CA SER A 121 3.49 -7.70 0.36
C SER A 121 4.64 -7.03 1.11
N LEU A 122 5.22 -5.97 0.53
CA LEU A 122 6.31 -5.21 1.17
C LEU A 122 5.81 -4.42 2.40
N LEU A 123 4.64 -3.78 2.29
CA LEU A 123 4.11 -2.96 3.38
C LEU A 123 3.61 -3.80 4.57
N GLY A 124 3.11 -5.01 4.32
CA GLY A 124 2.78 -5.97 5.38
C GLY A 124 4.01 -6.39 6.19
N SER A 125 5.18 -6.52 5.54
CA SER A 125 6.44 -6.85 6.21
C SER A 125 6.97 -5.69 7.07
N ILE A 126 6.80 -4.44 6.62
CA ILE A 126 7.28 -3.24 7.32
C ILE A 126 6.48 -2.98 8.60
N GLY A 127 5.17 -3.26 8.60
CA GLY A 127 4.34 -3.19 9.82
C GLY A 127 4.69 -4.26 10.88
N SER A 128 5.39 -5.32 10.47
CA SER A 128 5.86 -6.41 11.34
C SER A 128 7.26 -6.13 11.90
N GLY A 129 7.99 -5.19 11.30
CA GLY A 129 9.28 -4.69 11.75
C GLY A 129 9.11 -3.69 12.87
N LYS A 130 9.03 -4.19 14.11
CA LYS A 130 9.15 -3.38 15.32
C LYS A 130 10.31 -2.39 15.21
N THR A 131 10.01 -1.16 15.59
CA THR A 131 10.91 -0.17 16.20
C THR A 131 12.33 -0.70 16.43
N GLN A 132 13.30 -0.27 15.61
CA GLN A 132 14.68 -0.18 16.09
C GLN A 132 14.71 0.93 17.14
N GLU A 133 14.36 0.55 18.36
CA GLU A 133 14.72 1.30 19.56
C GLU A 133 16.25 1.34 19.60
N THR A 134 16.76 2.56 19.43
CA THR A 134 18.10 2.94 19.79
C THR A 134 18.38 2.54 21.25
N GLY A 135 19.19 1.51 21.43
CA GLY A 135 20.01 1.36 22.63
C GLY A 135 19.38 0.65 23.83
N ALA A 136 18.84 -0.56 23.66
CA ALA A 136 18.78 -1.53 24.75
C ALA A 136 19.89 -2.58 24.55
N LYS A 137 21.06 -2.35 25.16
CA LYS A 137 22.10 -3.38 25.25
C LYS A 137 21.51 -4.59 25.98
N GLU A 138 21.58 -5.73 25.31
CA GLU A 138 21.15 -7.06 25.75
C GLU A 138 21.72 -7.37 27.15
N ILE A 139 20.84 -7.54 28.15
CA ILE A 139 21.21 -7.93 29.53
C ILE A 139 21.15 -9.45 29.72
N PHE A 140 20.56 -10.19 28.77
CA PHE A 140 20.42 -11.64 28.86
C PHE A 140 20.99 -12.28 27.59
N GLU A 141 22.23 -12.75 27.69
CA GLU A 141 22.83 -13.65 26.69
C GLU A 141 22.60 -15.09 27.20
N ALA A 142 21.63 -15.79 26.63
CA ALA A 142 21.36 -17.18 26.95
C ALA A 142 22.15 -18.09 26.01
N LYS A 143 23.31 -18.60 26.46
CA LYS A 143 24.04 -19.68 25.76
C LYS A 143 23.64 -21.03 26.34
N PRO A 144 23.21 -22.02 25.53
CA PRO A 144 22.93 -23.35 26.03
C PRO A 144 24.27 -24.07 26.27
N GLY A 145 24.67 -24.15 27.54
CA GLY A 145 25.82 -24.89 28.03
C GLY A 145 25.52 -25.46 29.42
N VAL A 146 26.20 -26.55 29.78
CA VAL A 146 25.88 -27.55 30.83
C VAL A 146 25.77 -27.02 32.28
N ALA A 147 25.82 -25.71 32.53
CA ALA A 147 25.83 -25.14 33.88
C ALA A 147 25.08 -23.79 34.04
N GLY A 148 23.83 -23.71 33.57
CA GLY A 148 22.85 -22.71 34.03
C GLY A 148 23.01 -21.26 33.53
N PHE A 149 22.02 -20.43 33.88
CA PHE A 149 21.89 -19.03 33.43
C PHE A 149 22.96 -18.12 34.07
N THR A 150 23.77 -17.46 33.25
CA THR A 150 24.72 -16.42 33.69
C THR A 150 24.09 -15.03 33.58
N VAL A 151 24.02 -14.31 34.70
CA VAL A 151 23.54 -12.93 34.76
C VAL A 151 24.74 -11.97 34.83
N ASN A 152 24.75 -10.91 34.03
CA ASN A 152 25.85 -9.94 34.05
C ASN A 152 25.73 -8.97 35.25
N ILE A 153 26.32 -9.38 36.38
CA ILE A 153 26.24 -8.68 37.68
C ILE A 153 26.81 -7.25 37.61
N LYS A 154 27.76 -6.97 36.71
CA LYS A 154 28.39 -5.64 36.58
C LYS A 154 27.38 -4.55 36.19
N GLU A 155 26.40 -4.85 35.33
CA GLU A 155 25.37 -3.88 34.97
C GLU A 155 24.26 -3.75 36.01
N ILE A 156 23.98 -4.81 36.77
CA ILE A 156 23.06 -4.74 37.92
C ILE A 156 23.61 -3.80 38.99
N ALA A 157 24.90 -3.94 39.34
CA ALA A 157 25.55 -3.08 40.32
C ALA A 157 25.54 -1.60 39.88
N LYS A 158 25.75 -1.32 38.59
CA LYS A 158 25.73 0.05 38.03
C LYS A 158 24.35 0.69 38.07
N ARG A 159 23.28 -0.10 37.94
CA ARG A 159 21.89 0.36 38.07
C ARG A 159 21.51 0.64 39.52
N ILE A 160 21.95 -0.20 40.46
CA ILE A 160 21.71 -0.01 41.88
C ILE A 160 22.45 1.24 42.39
N TRP A 161 23.72 1.41 41.99
CA TRP A 161 24.52 2.56 42.40
C TRP A 161 23.94 3.90 41.91
N ARG A 162 23.39 3.92 40.68
CA ARG A 162 22.66 5.10 40.16
C ARG A 162 21.41 5.44 40.98
N ARG A 163 20.64 4.45 41.43
CA ARG A 163 19.45 4.66 42.29
C ARG A 163 19.81 5.13 43.71
N VAL A 164 20.95 4.68 44.23
CA VAL A 164 21.45 5.11 45.55
C VAL A 164 21.98 6.56 45.49
N CYS A 165 22.71 6.91 44.44
CA CYS A 165 23.21 8.28 44.26
C CYS A 165 22.10 9.31 43.95
N SER A 166 21.01 8.92 43.27
CA SER A 166 19.88 9.82 43.01
C SER A 166 19.02 10.12 44.25
N ARG A 167 19.11 9.30 45.31
CA ARG A 167 18.39 9.50 46.58
C ARG A 167 19.13 10.36 47.61
N ARG A 168 20.37 10.78 47.32
CA ARG A 168 21.20 11.64 48.20
C ARG A 168 21.16 13.13 47.83
N LYS A 169 20.37 13.51 46.82
CA LYS A 169 20.19 14.91 46.37
C LYS A 169 18.73 15.41 46.52
N GLY A 170 17.95 14.79 47.40
CA GLY A 170 16.62 15.27 47.81
C GLY A 170 16.68 15.66 49.28
#